data_AF-A0A0F3M8D0-F1
#
_entry.id   AF-A0A0F3M8D0-F1
#
_cell.length_a   1.000
_cell.length_b   1.000
_cell.length_c   1.000
_cell.angle_alpha   90.00
_cell.angle_beta   90.00
_cell.angle_gamma   90.00
#
_symmetry.space_group_name_H-M   'P 1'
#
loop_
_entity.id
_entity.type
_entity.pdbx_description
1 polymer ?
#
loop_
_entity_poly.entity_id
_entity_poly.type
_entity_poly.pdbx_seq_one_letter_code
_entity_poly.pdbx_strand_id
1 'polypeptide(L)'
;MSLTNFSFGIGGSLGAYVNRYFRTEVGAMWLFDITTKPEQSVSNSQKEQQQAGGNDNDLDNNNNSNHKLDSSLLSLNSGVLALRCYLNLIKLGPVSIFAGGGVGASYTGGTIEQHKIDYKVGFYKEAMAGISAEVIDEVHLDVEYRYMWIGSITGEDVKDKPYDNFKTYDLNGHTLSLSVRFSF
;
A
#
# COMPACT_ATOMS: atom_id res chain seq x y z
N MET A 1 11.01 -22.10 10.29
CA MET A 1 10.49 -20.77 10.65
C MET A 1 11.09 -19.80 9.64
N SER A 2 10.35 -19.48 8.57
CA SER A 2 10.84 -18.54 7.55
C SER A 2 10.79 -17.14 8.14
N LEU A 3 11.89 -16.39 8.11
CA LEU A 3 11.84 -14.95 8.33
C LEU A 3 10.82 -14.39 7.33
N THR A 4 9.79 -13.79 7.88
CA THR A 4 8.65 -13.20 7.19
C THR A 4 9.11 -12.17 6.16
N ASN A 5 8.67 -12.33 4.91
CA ASN A 5 8.68 -11.26 3.90
C ASN A 5 7.82 -10.10 4.42
N PHE A 6 8.43 -9.15 5.13
CA PHE A 6 7.77 -7.94 5.58
C PHE A 6 8.06 -6.83 4.57
N SER A 7 7.02 -6.26 3.98
CA SER A 7 7.16 -5.11 3.08
C SER A 7 7.78 -3.95 3.85
N PHE A 8 8.88 -3.41 3.37
CA PHE A 8 9.56 -2.28 4.00
C PHE A 8 9.87 -1.21 2.95
N GLY A 9 10.12 0.00 3.41
CA GLY A 9 10.49 1.09 2.54
C GLY A 9 11.52 2.00 3.18
N ILE A 10 12.24 2.73 2.33
CA ILE A 10 13.23 3.72 2.73
C ILE A 10 12.88 5.01 2.02
N GLY A 11 12.95 6.12 2.74
CA GLY A 11 12.63 7.42 2.21
C GLY A 11 13.27 8.55 2.98
N GLY A 12 13.06 9.75 2.47
CA GLY A 12 13.46 10.99 3.11
C GLY A 12 12.48 12.10 2.74
N SER A 13 12.42 13.12 3.57
CA SER A 13 11.66 14.35 3.28
C SER A 13 12.50 15.57 3.60
N LEU A 14 12.18 16.65 2.90
CA LEU A 14 12.67 17.99 3.19
C LEU A 14 11.46 18.87 3.47
N GLY A 15 11.53 19.64 4.55
CA GLY A 15 10.41 20.44 5.01
C GLY A 15 10.81 21.79 5.56
N ALA A 16 9.81 22.63 5.72
CA ALA A 16 9.94 23.94 6.33
C ALA A 16 8.80 24.16 7.32
N TYR A 17 9.14 24.79 8.45
CA TYR A 17 8.14 25.33 9.36
C TYR A 17 7.63 26.65 8.80
N VAL A 18 6.34 26.69 8.45
CA VAL A 18 5.69 27.95 8.07
C VAL A 18 5.40 28.78 9.32
N ASN A 19 5.10 28.12 10.44
CA ASN A 19 5.02 28.71 11.77
C ASN A 19 5.30 27.64 12.85
N ARG A 20 5.19 28.00 14.14
CA ARG A 20 5.52 27.09 15.25
C ARG A 20 4.69 25.80 15.31
N TYR A 21 3.54 25.78 14.66
CA TYR A 21 2.60 24.65 14.67
C TYR A 21 2.49 23.96 13.33
N PHE A 22 2.77 24.67 12.24
CA PHE A 22 2.50 24.21 10.89
C PHE A 22 3.81 23.99 10.13
N ARG A 23 3.98 22.77 9.64
CA ARG A 23 5.13 22.34 8.84
C ARG A 23 4.64 21.76 7.52
N THR A 24 5.34 22.09 6.45
CA THR A 24 5.12 21.50 5.12
C THR A 24 6.34 20.69 4.72
N GLU A 25 6.14 19.54 4.08
CA GLU A 25 7.23 18.69 3.61
C GLU A 25 7.00 18.18 2.19
N VAL A 26 8.09 18.00 1.44
CA VAL A 26 8.13 17.19 0.23
C VAL A 26 8.97 15.96 0.55
N GLY A 27 8.42 14.78 0.31
CA GLY A 27 9.09 13.52 0.62
C GLY A 27 9.04 12.53 -0.51
N ALA A 28 10.10 11.75 -0.64
CA ALA A 28 10.17 10.61 -1.53
C ALA A 28 10.42 9.34 -0.72
N MET A 29 9.79 8.25 -1.11
CA MET A 29 9.95 6.94 -0.48
C MET A 29 9.95 5.85 -1.55
N TRP A 30 10.77 4.84 -1.35
CA TRP A 30 10.71 3.61 -2.13
C TRP A 30 10.19 2.48 -1.25
N LEU A 31 9.19 1.76 -1.73
CA LEU A 31 8.55 0.61 -1.08
C LEU A 31 8.96 -0.68 -1.80
N PHE A 32 9.42 -1.66 -1.05
CA PHE A 32 9.84 -2.98 -1.52
C PHE A 32 8.84 -4.06 -1.10
N ASP A 33 8.64 -5.03 -1.99
CA ASP A 33 7.93 -6.29 -1.73
C ASP A 33 6.55 -6.10 -1.10
N ILE A 34 5.74 -5.18 -1.64
CA ILE A 34 4.37 -4.92 -1.20
C ILE A 34 3.54 -6.19 -1.46
N THR A 35 3.30 -6.96 -0.41
CA THR A 35 2.58 -8.24 -0.47
C THR A 35 1.17 -8.02 0.10
N THR A 36 0.22 -7.67 -0.74
CA THR A 36 -1.21 -7.71 -0.39
C THR A 36 -1.82 -9.07 -0.80
N LYS A 37 -2.73 -9.59 0.02
CA LYS A 37 -3.61 -10.66 -0.46
C LYS A 37 -4.73 -9.96 -1.24
N PRO A 38 -4.94 -10.25 -2.53
CA PRO A 38 -6.08 -9.70 -3.23
C PRO A 38 -7.35 -10.18 -2.52
N GLU A 39 -8.08 -9.26 -1.90
CA GLU A 39 -9.43 -9.54 -1.43
C GLU A 39 -10.25 -9.69 -2.71
N GLN A 40 -10.51 -10.93 -3.13
CA GLN A 40 -11.40 -11.20 -4.24
C GLN A 40 -12.78 -10.69 -3.82
N SER A 41 -13.15 -9.53 -4.34
CA SER A 41 -14.54 -9.09 -4.36
C SER A 41 -15.32 -10.17 -5.09
N VAL A 42 -16.04 -10.98 -4.30
CA VAL A 42 -16.90 -12.04 -4.80
C VAL A 42 -17.89 -11.38 -5.74
N SER A 43 -17.68 -11.56 -7.04
CA SER A 43 -18.65 -11.20 -8.06
C SER A 43 -19.92 -11.99 -7.75
N ASN A 44 -20.98 -11.29 -7.34
CA ASN A 44 -22.29 -11.86 -7.07
C ASN A 44 -22.99 -12.41 -8.33
N SER A 45 -22.30 -12.54 -9.46
CA SER A 45 -22.87 -13.03 -10.72
C SER A 45 -22.90 -14.56 -10.86
N GLN A 46 -22.40 -15.34 -9.90
CA GLN A 46 -22.40 -16.81 -9.98
C GLN A 46 -23.52 -17.53 -9.20
N LYS A 47 -24.42 -16.81 -8.51
CA LYS A 47 -25.51 -17.44 -7.73
C LYS A 47 -26.82 -17.71 -8.49
N GLU A 48 -26.93 -17.37 -9.77
CA GLU A 48 -28.20 -17.55 -10.51
C GLU A 48 -28.21 -18.67 -11.58
N GLN A 49 -27.18 -19.53 -11.67
CA GLN A 49 -27.18 -20.64 -12.66
C GLN A 49 -27.07 -22.06 -12.09
N GLN A 50 -27.18 -22.26 -10.76
CA GLN A 50 -27.17 -23.61 -10.16
C GLN A 50 -28.49 -24.02 -9.49
N GLN A 51 -29.62 -23.52 -9.98
CA GLN A 51 -30.94 -24.07 -9.65
C GLN A 51 -31.74 -24.36 -10.93
N ALA A 52 -31.20 -25.24 -11.78
CA ALA A 52 -31.99 -25.89 -12.82
C ALA A 52 -31.39 -27.23 -13.23
N GLY A 53 -31.87 -28.30 -12.61
CA GLY A 53 -32.09 -29.59 -13.29
C GLY A 53 -31.02 -30.68 -13.20
N GLY A 54 -31.44 -31.84 -12.65
CA GLY A 54 -31.08 -33.15 -13.21
C GLY A 54 -30.20 -34.05 -12.36
N ASN A 55 -30.79 -35.16 -11.87
CA ASN A 55 -30.10 -36.33 -11.32
C ASN A 55 -29.24 -37.03 -12.39
N ASP A 56 -28.12 -37.63 -11.98
CA ASP A 56 -27.88 -39.09 -12.13
C ASP A 56 -26.56 -39.49 -11.44
N ASN A 57 -26.55 -40.71 -10.89
CA ASN A 57 -25.46 -41.33 -10.15
C ASN A 57 -24.34 -41.81 -11.09
N ASP A 58 -23.09 -41.49 -10.79
CA ASP A 58 -21.95 -42.31 -11.20
C ASP A 58 -20.81 -42.26 -10.17
N LEU A 59 -20.24 -43.44 -9.96
CA LEU A 59 -19.20 -43.79 -8.98
C LEU A 59 -17.83 -43.15 -9.28
N ASP A 60 -17.11 -42.88 -8.18
CA ASP A 60 -15.64 -42.91 -8.02
C ASP A 60 -14.75 -42.16 -9.02
N ASN A 61 -14.20 -41.03 -8.58
CA ASN A 61 -12.74 -40.89 -8.56
C ASN A 61 -12.29 -39.85 -7.52
N ASN A 62 -11.83 -40.34 -6.37
CA ASN A 62 -11.17 -39.56 -5.33
C ASN A 62 -9.74 -39.22 -5.79
N ASN A 63 -9.63 -38.31 -6.76
CA ASN A 63 -8.36 -37.73 -7.18
C ASN A 63 -8.14 -36.42 -6.44
N ASN A 64 -7.44 -36.58 -5.33
CA ASN A 64 -6.53 -35.63 -4.71
C ASN A 64 -6.08 -34.51 -5.67
N SER A 65 -6.83 -33.42 -5.68
CA SER A 65 -6.32 -32.11 -6.03
C SER A 65 -6.65 -31.18 -4.87
N ASN A 66 -5.96 -31.44 -3.75
CA ASN A 66 -5.43 -30.32 -2.97
C ASN A 66 -4.50 -29.53 -3.91
N HIS A 67 -5.10 -28.81 -4.87
CA HIS A 67 -4.48 -27.65 -5.48
C HIS A 67 -4.43 -26.67 -4.33
N LYS A 68 -3.38 -26.85 -3.52
CA LYS A 68 -2.81 -25.83 -2.67
C LYS A 68 -2.71 -24.66 -3.62
N LEU A 69 -3.69 -23.75 -3.51
CA LEU A 69 -3.82 -22.61 -4.38
C LEU A 69 -2.53 -21.86 -4.12
N ASP A 70 -1.57 -22.03 -5.04
CA ASP A 70 -0.26 -21.45 -4.92
C ASP A 70 -0.49 -19.98 -4.63
N SER A 71 -0.02 -19.59 -3.45
CA SER A 71 -0.05 -18.22 -2.96
C SER A 71 0.22 -17.30 -4.13
N SER A 72 -0.82 -16.58 -4.57
CA SER A 72 -0.73 -15.57 -5.62
C SER A 72 0.51 -14.72 -5.34
N LEU A 73 1.57 -14.96 -6.10
CA LEU A 73 2.85 -14.30 -5.91
C LEU A 73 2.64 -12.84 -6.29
N LEU A 74 2.47 -12.00 -5.27
CA LEU A 74 2.35 -10.56 -5.43
C LEU A 74 3.65 -9.93 -4.95
N SER A 75 4.46 -9.44 -5.88
CA SER A 75 5.66 -8.66 -5.60
C SER A 75 5.56 -7.36 -6.36
N LEU A 76 5.22 -6.29 -5.64
CA LEU A 76 5.11 -4.94 -6.17
C LEU A 76 6.19 -4.07 -5.52
N ASN A 77 6.82 -3.24 -6.35
CA ASN A 77 7.72 -2.18 -5.93
C ASN A 77 7.11 -0.84 -6.30
N SER A 78 7.23 0.16 -5.44
CA SER A 78 6.63 1.48 -5.66
C SER A 78 7.57 2.60 -5.25
N GLY A 79 7.81 3.53 -6.17
CA GLY A 79 8.37 4.84 -5.87
C GLY A 79 7.25 5.81 -5.56
N VAL A 80 7.37 6.57 -4.47
CA VAL A 80 6.31 7.44 -3.94
C VAL A 80 6.88 8.84 -3.75
N LEU A 81 6.18 9.86 -4.24
CA LEU A 81 6.49 11.28 -4.01
C LEU A 81 5.26 11.97 -3.41
N ALA A 82 5.44 12.69 -2.31
CA ALA A 82 4.35 13.32 -1.56
C ALA A 82 4.63 14.78 -1.22
N LEU A 83 3.59 15.60 -1.26
CA LEU A 83 3.54 16.89 -0.57
C LEU A 83 2.67 16.72 0.68
N ARG A 84 3.19 17.13 1.84
CA ARG A 84 2.59 16.90 3.15
C ARG A 84 2.50 18.18 3.94
N CYS A 85 1.47 18.25 4.78
CA CYS A 85 1.26 19.31 5.74
C CYS A 85 1.01 18.68 7.12
N TYR A 86 1.60 19.28 8.14
CA TYR A 86 1.59 18.80 9.51
C TYR A 86 1.15 19.91 10.45
N LEU A 87 0.33 19.55 11.43
CA LEU A 87 -0.08 20.40 12.53
C LEU A 87 0.34 19.75 13.85
N ASN A 88 1.18 20.46 14.61
CA ASN A 88 1.49 20.10 15.99
C ASN A 88 0.27 20.40 16.86
N LEU A 89 -0.34 19.34 17.40
CA LEU A 89 -1.56 19.43 18.21
C LEU A 89 -1.25 19.68 19.67
N ILE A 90 -0.26 18.97 20.21
CA ILE A 90 0.11 19.00 21.63
C ILE A 90 1.63 18.96 21.75
N LYS A 91 2.21 19.77 22.65
CA LYS A 91 3.62 19.69 23.05
C LYS A 91 3.70 19.45 24.56
N LEU A 92 4.32 18.34 24.96
CA LEU A 92 4.56 17.90 26.34
C LEU A 92 6.08 17.78 26.54
N GLY A 93 6.72 18.89 26.88
CA GLY A 93 8.18 18.95 27.01
C GLY A 93 8.88 18.62 25.69
N PRO A 94 9.78 17.61 25.65
CA PRO A 94 10.49 17.21 24.43
C PRO A 94 9.61 16.42 23.46
N VAL A 95 8.43 15.96 23.88
CA VAL A 95 7.52 15.16 23.05
C VAL A 95 6.41 16.03 22.48
N SER A 96 6.08 15.82 21.21
CA SER A 96 4.95 16.46 20.54
C SER A 96 4.11 15.45 19.78
N ILE A 97 2.80 15.68 19.76
CA ILE A 97 1.85 14.89 18.98
C ILE A 97 1.43 15.75 17.79
N PHE A 98 1.46 15.16 16.61
CA PHE A 98 1.10 15.83 15.37
C PHE A 98 0.10 15.01 14.57
N ALA A 99 -0.66 15.72 13.74
CA ALA A 99 -1.48 15.12 12.70
C ALA A 99 -1.24 15.86 11.38
N GLY A 100 -1.54 15.21 10.27
CA GLY A 100 -1.27 15.77 8.96
C GLY A 100 -2.04 15.09 7.84
N GLY A 101 -1.84 15.64 6.66
CA GLY A 101 -2.43 15.15 5.42
C GLY A 101 -1.51 15.48 4.26
N GLY A 102 -1.63 14.71 3.20
CA GLY A 102 -0.83 14.89 2.01
C GLY A 102 -1.49 14.36 0.75
N VAL A 103 -0.89 14.73 -0.37
CA VAL A 103 -1.21 14.18 -1.69
C VAL A 103 0.10 13.86 -2.38
N GLY A 104 0.05 12.85 -3.24
CA GLY A 104 1.25 12.40 -3.92
C GLY A 104 0.97 11.61 -5.17
N ALA A 105 2.06 11.20 -5.80
CA ALA A 105 2.07 10.29 -6.92
C ALA A 105 2.91 9.06 -6.55
N SER A 106 2.42 7.88 -6.89
CA SER A 106 3.14 6.62 -6.82
C SER A 106 3.45 6.14 -8.23
N TYR A 107 4.59 5.47 -8.40
CA TYR A 107 5.01 4.81 -9.61
C TYR A 107 5.24 3.34 -9.25
N THR A 108 4.22 2.53 -9.49
CA THR A 108 4.15 1.15 -9.00
C THR A 108 4.20 0.17 -10.16
N GLY A 109 5.04 -0.85 -10.03
CA GLY A 109 5.18 -1.93 -10.99
C GLY A 109 5.61 -3.22 -10.31
N GLY A 110 5.54 -4.33 -11.02
CA GLY A 110 5.90 -5.64 -10.49
C GLY A 110 5.04 -6.75 -11.08
N THR A 111 4.74 -7.75 -10.28
CA THR A 111 4.00 -8.94 -10.72
C THR A 111 2.84 -9.21 -9.76
N ILE A 112 1.64 -9.39 -10.30
CA ILE A 112 0.45 -9.87 -9.59
C ILE A 112 0.08 -11.24 -10.15
N GLU A 113 0.17 -12.29 -9.33
CA GLU A 113 -0.10 -13.67 -9.76
C GLU A 113 0.85 -14.09 -10.90
N GLN A 114 0.36 -14.15 -12.14
CA GLN A 114 1.13 -14.43 -13.36
C GLN A 114 1.21 -13.21 -14.31
N HIS A 115 0.65 -12.08 -13.89
CA HIS A 115 0.51 -10.87 -14.71
C HIS A 115 1.60 -9.88 -14.35
N LYS A 116 2.32 -9.40 -15.36
CA LYS A 116 3.28 -8.32 -15.18
C LYS A 116 2.52 -7.00 -15.22
N ILE A 117 2.69 -6.20 -14.18
CA ILE A 117 2.23 -4.82 -14.17
C ILE A 117 3.39 -3.95 -14.61
N ASP A 118 3.25 -3.37 -15.80
CA ASP A 118 4.10 -2.27 -16.22
C ASP A 118 3.88 -1.09 -15.29
N TYR A 119 4.98 -0.39 -14.99
CA TYR A 119 4.96 0.66 -13.99
C TYR A 119 3.99 1.77 -14.37
N LYS A 120 3.00 2.01 -13.51
CA LYS A 120 1.97 3.01 -13.72
C LYS A 120 2.02 4.09 -12.64
N VAL A 121 1.72 5.31 -13.08
CA VAL A 121 1.57 6.46 -12.19
C VAL A 121 0.16 6.45 -11.60
N GLY A 122 0.06 6.43 -10.28
CA GLY A 122 -1.18 6.60 -9.54
C GLY A 122 -1.12 7.84 -8.65
N PHE A 123 -2.19 8.61 -8.59
CA PHE A 123 -2.30 9.67 -7.57
C PHE A 123 -2.95 9.10 -6.33
N TYR A 124 -2.49 9.60 -5.18
CA TYR A 124 -3.01 9.18 -3.90
C TYR A 124 -3.11 10.38 -2.96
N LYS A 125 -3.95 10.22 -1.94
CA LYS A 125 -4.01 11.12 -0.78
C LYS A 125 -3.65 10.31 0.45
N GLU A 126 -3.23 10.98 1.50
CA GLU A 126 -2.83 10.33 2.75
C GLU A 126 -3.23 11.17 3.96
N ALA A 127 -3.49 10.47 5.06
CA ALA A 127 -3.71 11.06 6.37
C ALA A 127 -2.72 10.42 7.35
N MET A 128 -2.18 11.23 8.25
CA MET A 128 -1.12 10.79 9.15
C MET A 128 -1.29 11.35 10.55
N ALA A 129 -0.83 10.57 11.52
CA ALA A 129 -0.71 10.98 12.90
C ALA A 129 0.56 10.38 13.49
N GLY A 130 1.20 11.11 14.40
CA GLY A 130 2.47 10.67 14.93
C GLY A 130 2.90 11.41 16.18
N ILE A 131 4.04 10.95 16.68
CA ILE A 131 4.72 11.47 17.86
C ILE A 131 6.14 11.84 17.44
N SER A 132 6.58 13.03 17.82
CA SER A 132 7.94 13.52 17.59
C SER A 132 8.58 13.80 18.94
N ALA A 133 9.74 13.20 19.20
CA ALA A 133 10.52 13.40 20.42
C ALA A 133 11.85 14.07 20.08
N GLU A 134 12.11 15.23 20.68
CA GLU A 134 13.42 15.89 20.65
C GLU A 134 14.40 15.10 21.54
N VAL A 135 15.42 14.51 20.93
CA VAL A 135 16.39 13.64 21.62
C VAL A 135 17.63 14.43 22.04
N ILE A 136 18.09 15.31 21.16
CA ILE A 136 19.12 16.32 21.39
C ILE A 136 18.72 17.58 20.61
N ASP A 137 19.42 18.69 20.86
CA ASP A 137 19.16 19.94 20.14
C ASP A 137 19.17 19.69 18.62
N GLU A 138 18.17 20.24 17.94
CA GLU A 138 17.94 20.09 16.49
C GLU A 138 17.66 18.66 15.96
N VAL A 139 17.68 17.61 16.80
CA VAL A 139 17.44 16.22 16.36
C VAL A 139 16.19 15.63 17.00
N HIS A 140 15.28 15.19 16.14
CA HIS A 140 14.02 14.58 16.53
C HIS A 140 13.92 13.13 16.05
N LEU A 141 13.31 12.29 16.87
CA LEU A 141 12.82 10.97 16.50
C LEU A 141 11.32 11.05 16.25
N ASP A 142 10.90 10.70 15.04
CA ASP A 142 9.49 10.72 14.64
C ASP A 142 8.98 9.28 14.47
N VAL A 143 7.86 8.97 15.13
CA VAL A 143 7.06 7.78 14.88
C VAL A 143 5.75 8.22 14.23
N GLU A 144 5.50 7.76 13.02
CA GLU A 144 4.37 8.20 12.22
C GLU A 144 3.59 7.00 11.69
N TYR A 145 2.27 7.04 11.90
CA TYR A 145 1.32 6.17 11.24
C TYR A 145 0.67 6.92 10.10
N ARG A 146 0.58 6.28 8.93
CA ARG A 146 -0.10 6.82 7.75
C ARG A 146 -1.11 5.84 7.20
N TYR A 147 -2.22 6.39 6.72
CA TYR A 147 -3.13 5.71 5.82
C TYR A 147 -3.10 6.37 4.45
N MET A 148 -2.90 5.57 3.41
CA MET A 148 -2.78 6.01 2.03
C MET A 148 -3.98 5.50 1.23
N TRP A 149 -4.68 6.41 0.56
CA TRP A 149 -5.73 6.09 -0.40
C TRP A 149 -5.13 6.07 -1.81
N ILE A 150 -4.69 4.91 -2.27
CA ILE A 150 -4.03 4.76 -3.57
C ILE A 150 -5.09 4.44 -4.61
N GLY A 151 -5.24 5.35 -5.58
CA GLY A 151 -6.14 5.15 -6.72
C GLY A 151 -5.79 3.86 -7.47
N SER A 152 -6.81 3.24 -8.04
CA SER A 152 -6.66 1.90 -8.59
C SER A 152 -5.69 1.82 -9.77
N ILE A 153 -4.82 0.81 -9.74
CA ILE A 153 -3.87 0.54 -10.83
C ILE A 153 -4.45 -0.59 -11.70
N THR A 154 -4.44 -0.38 -13.01
CA THR A 154 -4.84 -1.40 -13.98
C THR A 154 -3.63 -2.28 -14.33
N GLY A 155 -3.71 -3.58 -14.07
CA GLY A 155 -2.71 -4.55 -14.54
C GLY A 155 -2.87 -4.88 -16.03
N GLU A 156 -1.81 -5.34 -16.69
CA GLU A 156 -1.84 -5.82 -18.08
C GLU A 156 -1.73 -7.34 -18.11
N ASP A 157 -2.49 -7.97 -19.02
CA ASP A 157 -2.38 -9.41 -19.28
C ASP A 157 -1.31 -9.66 -20.35
N VAL A 158 -0.30 -10.46 -20.01
CA VAL A 158 0.79 -10.80 -20.93
C VAL A 158 0.48 -12.17 -21.55
N LYS A 159 -0.27 -12.15 -22.67
CA LYS A 159 -0.14 -13.08 -23.81
C LYS A 159 -1.15 -12.76 -24.92
N ASP A 160 -0.67 -12.12 -25.99
CA ASP A 160 -1.14 -12.21 -27.38
C ASP A 160 -2.66 -12.08 -27.68
N LYS A 161 -3.45 -11.38 -26.84
CA LYS A 161 -4.85 -11.07 -27.15
C LYS A 161 -5.16 -9.59 -26.97
N PRO A 162 -5.90 -8.97 -27.91
CA PRO A 162 -6.40 -7.61 -27.74
C PRO A 162 -7.44 -7.56 -26.61
N TYR A 163 -7.45 -6.38 -25.96
CA TYR A 163 -8.03 -6.00 -24.67
C TYR A 163 -9.52 -6.27 -24.50
N ASP A 164 -9.93 -6.91 -23.40
CA ASP A 164 -11.34 -6.88 -22.96
C ASP A 164 -11.57 -6.76 -21.43
N ASN A 165 -10.59 -7.04 -20.55
CA ASN A 165 -10.84 -7.03 -19.10
C ASN A 165 -9.70 -6.40 -18.27
N PHE A 166 -9.82 -5.10 -17.97
CA PHE A 166 -8.98 -4.45 -16.96
C PHE A 166 -9.47 -4.81 -15.56
N LYS A 167 -8.65 -5.52 -14.76
CA LYS A 167 -8.93 -5.71 -13.34
C LYS A 167 -8.39 -4.53 -12.54
N THR A 168 -9.30 -3.84 -11.89
CA THR A 168 -9.04 -2.71 -11.02
C THR A 168 -8.60 -3.23 -9.64
N TYR A 169 -7.40 -2.88 -9.18
CA TYR A 169 -6.92 -3.23 -7.84
C TYR A 169 -6.95 -2.00 -6.93
N ASP A 170 -7.60 -2.13 -5.77
CA ASP A 170 -7.49 -1.15 -4.69
C ASP A 170 -6.22 -1.44 -3.88
N LEU A 171 -5.36 -0.43 -3.74
CA LEU A 171 -4.06 -0.52 -3.07
C LEU A 171 -4.00 0.36 -1.82
N ASN A 172 -5.16 0.66 -1.21
CA ASN A 172 -5.18 1.36 0.08
C ASN A 172 -4.27 0.67 1.08
N GLY A 173 -3.45 1.46 1.77
CA GLY A 173 -2.33 0.94 2.54
C GLY A 173 -2.17 1.63 3.89
N HIS A 174 -1.71 0.85 4.87
CA HIS A 174 -1.25 1.36 6.16
C HIS A 174 0.27 1.30 6.19
N THR A 175 0.91 2.37 6.65
CA THR A 175 2.36 2.37 6.88
C THR A 175 2.67 2.87 8.28
N LEU A 176 3.60 2.22 8.96
CA LEU A 176 4.23 2.71 10.17
C LEU A 176 5.70 3.05 9.84
N SER A 177 6.12 4.26 10.14
CA SER A 177 7.51 4.69 9.92
C SER A 177 8.15 5.22 11.19
N LEU A 178 9.45 4.94 11.29
CA LEU A 178 10.37 5.55 12.25
C LEU A 178 11.38 6.37 11.45
N SER A 179 11.55 7.65 11.78
CA SER A 179 12.50 8.54 11.12
C SER A 179 13.30 9.36 12.12
N VAL A 180 14.49 9.79 11.68
CA VAL A 180 15.31 10.79 12.36
C VAL A 180 15.22 12.07 11.55
N ARG A 181 14.85 13.17 12.19
CA ARG A 181 14.70 14.49 11.58
C ARG A 181 15.73 15.45 12.17
N PHE A 182 16.45 16.14 11.29
CA PHE A 182 17.37 17.22 11.65
C PHE A 182 16.71 18.57 11.30
N SER A 183 16.70 19.50 12.25
CA SER A 183 16.23 20.88 12.06
C SER A 183 17.46 21.79 11.95
N PHE A 184 17.47 22.74 11.02
CA PHE A 184 18.57 23.69 10.82
C PHE A 184 18.03 25.04 10.35
#